data_AF-A0A657LR03-F1
#
_entry.id   AF-A0A657LR03-F1
#
_cell.length_a   1.000
_cell.length_b   1.000
_cell.length_c   1.000
_cell.angle_alpha   90.00
_cell.angle_beta   90.00
_cell.angle_gamma   90.00
#
_symmetry.space_group_name_H-M   'P 1'
#
loop_
_entity.id
_entity.type
_entity.pdbx_description
1 polymer ?
#
loop_
_entity_poly.entity_id
_entity_poly.type
_entity_poly.pdbx_seq_one_letter_code
_entity_poly.pdbx_strand_id
1 'polypeptide(L)'
;MNILIKIALAAAALAIAAPAAIANTFVAWQVTDVAWNDVLNARAWPSSQSAVRAAYPNGTALQMTGRCMNGTDLNDISSWSPGAQRKAVRSTWCQIWHDPGQNGDWQTGWVYGRYIKPMGW
;
A
#
# COMPACT_ATOMS: atom_id res chain seq x y z
N MET A 1 -44.18 -4.09 -26.20
CA MET A 1 -42.75 -4.23 -25.81
C MET A 1 -42.66 -5.17 -24.62
N ASN A 2 -42.20 -6.40 -24.84
CA ASN A 2 -42.25 -7.51 -23.89
C ASN A 2 -41.43 -7.21 -22.63
N ILE A 3 -41.93 -7.58 -21.45
CA ILE A 3 -41.29 -7.33 -20.13
C ILE A 3 -39.83 -7.83 -20.11
N LEU A 4 -39.57 -8.95 -20.77
CA LEU A 4 -38.23 -9.54 -20.91
C LEU A 4 -37.22 -8.63 -21.63
N ILE A 5 -37.68 -7.84 -22.61
CA ILE A 5 -36.83 -6.89 -23.35
C ILE A 5 -36.41 -5.74 -22.44
N LYS A 6 -37.30 -5.29 -21.56
CA LYS A 6 -37.01 -4.20 -20.60
C LYS A 6 -35.99 -4.63 -19.54
N ILE A 7 -36.06 -5.87 -19.08
CA ILE A 7 -35.12 -6.43 -18.09
C ILE A 7 -33.72 -6.56 -18.72
N ALA A 8 -33.63 -7.04 -19.96
CA ALA A 8 -32.36 -7.17 -20.68
C ALA A 8 -31.68 -5.81 -20.90
N LEU A 9 -32.44 -4.76 -21.24
CA LEU A 9 -31.88 -3.40 -21.38
C LEU A 9 -31.41 -2.81 -20.05
N ALA A 10 -32.13 -3.06 -18.95
CA ALA A 10 -31.74 -2.57 -17.63
C ALA A 10 -30.42 -3.21 -17.15
N ALA A 11 -30.24 -4.52 -17.37
CA ALA A 11 -29.00 -5.23 -17.00
C ALA A 11 -27.79 -4.75 -17.82
N ALA A 12 -27.98 -4.45 -19.11
CA ALA A 12 -26.91 -3.90 -19.96
C ALA A 12 -26.47 -2.51 -19.51
N ALA A 13 -27.39 -1.67 -19.02
CA ALA A 13 -27.07 -0.32 -18.53
C ALA A 13 -26.24 -0.32 -17.24
N LEU A 14 -26.45 -1.30 -16.34
CA LEU A 14 -25.67 -1.44 -15.12
C LEU A 14 -24.23 -1.91 -15.37
N ALA A 15 -23.97 -2.68 -16.43
CA ALA A 15 -22.64 -3.16 -16.77
C ALA A 15 -21.70 -2.06 -17.29
N ILE A 16 -22.25 -0.98 -17.87
CA ILE A 16 -21.47 0.12 -18.46
C ILE A 16 -21.08 1.16 -17.39
N ALA A 17 -21.79 1.20 -16.26
CA ALA A 17 -21.56 2.16 -15.18
C ALA A 17 -20.61 1.66 -14.09
N ALA A 18 -20.07 0.43 -14.21
CA ALA A 18 -19.06 -0.05 -13.29
C ALA A 18 -17.79 0.80 -13.45
N PRO A 19 -17.29 1.48 -12.40
CA PRO A 19 -16.00 2.14 -12.46
C PRO A 19 -14.94 1.12 -12.86
N ALA A 20 -14.03 1.49 -13.76
CA ALA A 20 -12.88 0.65 -14.05
C ALA A 20 -12.15 0.37 -12.72
N ALA A 21 -11.95 -0.90 -12.39
CA ALA A 21 -11.05 -1.28 -11.31
C ALA A 21 -9.64 -0.84 -11.73
N ILE A 22 -9.21 0.32 -11.25
CA ILE A 22 -7.84 0.78 -11.37
C ILE A 22 -7.00 -0.17 -10.53
N ALA A 23 -6.36 -1.13 -11.19
CA ALA A 23 -5.28 -1.90 -10.60
C ALA A 23 -4.14 -0.93 -10.33
N ASN A 24 -4.16 -0.30 -9.14
CA ASN A 24 -3.00 0.42 -8.64
C ASN A 24 -1.88 -0.61 -8.54
N THR A 25 -0.88 -0.52 -9.41
CA THR A 25 0.31 -1.35 -9.30
C THR A 25 1.00 -0.94 -8.02
N PHE A 26 0.72 -1.65 -6.92
CA PHE A 26 1.39 -1.42 -5.65
C PHE A 26 2.90 -1.46 -5.89
N VAL A 27 3.63 -0.46 -5.42
CA VAL A 27 5.09 -0.55 -5.47
C VAL A 27 5.49 -1.68 -4.54
N ALA A 28 6.00 -2.77 -5.13
CA ALA A 28 6.25 -4.01 -4.40
C ALA A 28 7.40 -3.84 -3.41
N TRP A 29 7.06 -3.68 -2.13
CA TRP A 29 7.99 -3.63 -1.01
C TRP A 29 7.54 -4.59 0.08
N GLN A 30 8.47 -5.03 0.91
CA GLN A 30 8.18 -5.90 2.04
C GLN A 30 8.92 -5.48 3.30
N VAL A 31 8.40 -5.90 4.45
CA VAL A 31 9.06 -5.75 5.74
C VAL A 31 10.35 -6.58 5.78
N THR A 32 11.42 -6.00 6.33
CA THR A 32 12.71 -6.64 6.55
C THR A 32 13.40 -6.07 7.79
N ASP A 33 14.38 -6.80 8.30
CA ASP A 33 15.35 -6.34 9.31
C ASP A 33 14.71 -5.94 10.66
N VAL A 34 13.49 -6.43 10.93
CA VAL A 34 12.87 -6.40 12.25
C VAL A 34 13.42 -7.58 13.09
N ALA A 35 13.49 -7.46 14.41
CA ALA A 35 13.94 -8.56 15.27
C ALA A 35 13.00 -9.77 15.20
N TRP A 36 13.49 -10.96 15.54
CA TRP A 36 12.79 -12.24 15.29
C TRP A 36 11.40 -12.35 15.97
N ASN A 37 11.21 -11.67 17.10
CA ASN A 37 9.96 -11.64 17.87
C ASN A 37 9.39 -10.22 17.95
N ASP A 38 9.53 -9.45 16.86
CA ASP A 38 9.10 -8.07 16.77
C ASP A 38 8.40 -7.81 15.42
N VAL A 39 7.77 -6.65 15.29
CA VAL A 39 6.95 -6.25 14.15
C VAL A 39 7.25 -4.82 13.72
N LEU A 40 7.08 -4.54 12.43
CA LEU A 40 7.04 -3.17 11.92
C LEU A 40 5.66 -2.58 12.16
N ASN A 41 5.59 -1.59 13.04
CA ASN A 41 4.36 -0.83 13.30
C ASN A 41 4.07 0.14 12.16
N ALA A 42 2.85 0.09 11.62
CA ALA A 42 2.27 1.17 10.84
C ALA A 42 1.51 2.13 11.75
N ARG A 43 1.77 3.42 11.56
CA ARG A 43 1.30 4.49 12.45
C ARG A 43 0.40 5.48 11.71
N ALA A 44 -0.47 6.15 12.46
CA ALA A 44 -1.39 7.15 11.89
C ALA A 44 -0.64 8.33 11.22
N TRP A 45 0.50 8.74 11.78
CA TRP A 45 1.35 9.83 11.30
C TRP A 45 2.82 9.39 11.26
N PRO A 46 3.68 10.05 10.46
CA PRO A 46 5.07 9.67 10.29
C PRO A 46 5.94 10.12 11.48
N SER A 47 5.68 9.52 12.64
CA SER A 47 6.36 9.81 13.91
C SER A 47 6.34 8.57 14.80
N SER A 48 7.44 8.33 15.52
CA SER A 48 7.52 7.25 16.51
C SER A 48 6.57 7.43 17.70
N GLN A 49 6.07 8.65 17.93
CA GLN A 49 5.09 8.97 18.98
C GLN A 49 3.64 8.80 18.51
N SER A 50 3.40 8.65 17.20
CA SER A 50 2.04 8.49 16.67
C SER A 50 1.42 7.16 17.08
N ALA A 51 0.10 7.13 17.27
CA ALA A 51 -0.65 5.90 17.51
C ALA A 51 -0.32 4.81 16.47
N VAL A 52 -0.10 3.59 16.96
CA VAL A 52 0.03 2.38 16.14
C VAL A 52 -1.36 1.95 15.68
N ARG A 53 -1.47 1.60 14.40
CA ARG A 53 -2.73 1.21 13.76
C ARG A 53 -2.67 -0.20 13.19
N ALA A 54 -1.50 -0.68 12.79
CA ALA A 54 -1.29 -2.07 12.41
C ALA A 54 0.17 -2.48 12.69
N ALA A 55 0.43 -3.77 12.65
CA ALA A 55 1.73 -4.37 12.88
C ALA A 55 2.01 -5.46 11.84
N TYR A 56 3.22 -5.48 11.30
CA TYR A 56 3.62 -6.38 10.22
C TYR A 56 4.92 -7.12 10.55
N PRO A 57 4.92 -8.47 10.57
CA PRO A 57 6.15 -9.24 10.77
C PRO A 57 7.09 -9.14 9.56
N ASN A 58 8.32 -9.63 9.72
CA ASN A 58 9.25 -9.77 8.59
C ASN A 58 8.63 -10.56 7.43
N GLY A 59 8.92 -10.14 6.20
CA GLY A 59 8.44 -10.80 4.99
C GLY A 59 7.04 -10.38 4.54
N THR A 60 6.29 -9.63 5.34
CA THR A 60 4.99 -9.11 4.90
C THR A 60 5.14 -8.17 3.72
N ALA A 61 4.46 -8.47 2.62
CA ALA A 61 4.31 -7.55 1.49
C ALA A 61 3.44 -6.36 1.91
N LEU A 62 3.90 -5.15 1.58
CA LEU A 62 3.24 -3.91 1.93
C LEU A 62 2.54 -3.32 0.70
N GLN A 63 1.32 -2.86 0.90
CA GLN A 63 0.60 -2.09 -0.11
C GLN A 63 1.09 -0.64 -0.08
N MET A 64 2.24 -0.38 -0.70
CA MET A 64 2.82 0.95 -0.73
C MET A 64 1.99 1.90 -1.59
N THR A 65 1.84 3.15 -1.14
CA THR A 65 1.20 4.22 -1.94
C THR A 65 2.14 4.83 -2.98
N GLY A 66 3.46 4.63 -2.84
CA GLY A 66 4.49 5.38 -3.57
C GLY A 66 5.05 6.56 -2.79
N ARG A 67 4.30 7.14 -1.85
CA ARG A 67 4.73 8.34 -1.11
C ARG A 67 5.63 8.02 0.08
N CYS A 68 6.74 8.75 0.22
CA CYS A 68 7.48 8.87 1.47
C CYS A 68 7.63 10.35 1.86
N MET A 69 8.04 10.64 3.11
CA MET A 69 8.37 12.01 3.49
C MET A 69 9.62 12.52 2.75
N ASN A 70 9.82 13.84 2.80
CA ASN A 70 10.95 14.56 2.19
C ASN A 70 10.96 14.51 0.65
N GLY A 71 9.80 14.26 0.03
CA GLY A 71 9.62 14.29 -1.42
C GLY A 71 10.06 13.01 -2.14
N THR A 72 10.49 11.97 -1.42
CA THR A 72 10.81 10.68 -2.03
C THR A 72 9.55 9.97 -2.53
N ASP A 73 9.50 9.65 -3.81
CA ASP A 73 8.51 8.76 -4.42
C ASP A 73 9.16 7.40 -4.77
N LEU A 74 8.49 6.30 -4.42
CA LEU A 74 9.00 4.96 -4.67
C LEU A 74 8.95 4.56 -6.15
N ASN A 75 8.06 5.18 -6.94
CA ASN A 75 7.98 4.97 -8.38
C ASN A 75 9.20 5.58 -9.09
N ASP A 76 9.62 6.77 -8.66
CA ASP A 76 10.77 7.49 -9.24
C ASP A 76 12.08 6.72 -9.04
N ILE A 77 12.20 6.00 -7.93
CA ILE A 77 13.39 5.21 -7.58
C ILE A 77 13.27 3.74 -7.99
N SER A 78 12.14 3.31 -8.58
CA SER A 78 11.87 1.89 -8.86
C SER A 78 12.88 1.22 -9.79
N SER A 79 13.49 2.01 -10.69
CA SER A 79 14.53 1.58 -11.63
C SER A 79 15.93 1.54 -11.02
N TRP A 80 16.11 2.09 -9.82
CA TRP A 80 17.41 2.11 -9.15
C TRP A 80 17.77 0.73 -8.63
N SER A 81 19.05 0.49 -8.34
CA SER A 81 19.46 -0.75 -7.68
C SER A 81 18.76 -0.91 -6.33
N PRO A 82 18.45 -2.14 -5.88
CA PRO A 82 17.77 -2.36 -4.60
C PRO A 82 18.46 -1.68 -3.41
N GLY A 83 19.80 -1.64 -3.40
CA GLY A 83 20.56 -0.95 -2.37
C GLY A 83 20.37 0.57 -2.39
N ALA A 84 20.30 1.19 -3.58
CA ALA A 84 20.04 2.61 -3.73
C ALA A 84 18.61 2.97 -3.30
N GLN A 85 17.62 2.15 -3.66
CA GLN A 85 16.24 2.32 -3.20
C GLN A 85 16.15 2.28 -1.67
N ARG A 86 16.75 1.25 -1.05
CA ARG A 86 16.80 1.12 0.41
C ARG A 86 17.48 2.33 1.07
N LYS A 87 18.56 2.84 0.48
CA LYS A 87 19.27 4.03 0.98
C LYS A 87 18.38 5.27 0.93
N ALA A 88 17.62 5.46 -0.15
CA ALA A 88 16.73 6.61 -0.33
C ALA A 88 15.63 6.68 0.72
N VAL A 89 15.10 5.53 1.15
CA VAL A 89 14.00 5.46 2.12
C VAL A 89 14.46 5.30 3.58
N ARG A 90 15.74 4.97 3.82
CA ARG A 90 16.24 4.45 5.11
C ARG A 90 15.90 5.31 6.33
N SER A 91 15.86 6.63 6.17
CA SER A 91 15.65 7.60 7.25
C SER A 91 14.39 8.42 7.09
N THR A 92 13.43 7.95 6.29
CA THR A 92 12.13 8.62 6.08
C THR A 92 10.99 7.66 6.44
N TRP A 93 9.78 8.21 6.52
CA TRP A 93 8.56 7.42 6.66
C TRP A 93 7.92 7.25 5.30
N CYS A 94 7.44 6.04 5.00
CA CYS A 94 6.76 5.72 3.76
C CYS A 94 5.30 5.33 4.03
N GLN A 95 4.41 5.81 3.18
CA GLN A 95 2.98 5.67 3.34
C GLN A 95 2.48 4.38 2.69
N ILE A 96 1.64 3.66 3.42
CA ILE A 96 0.99 2.41 3.00
C ILE A 96 -0.52 2.57 2.99
N TRP A 97 -1.20 1.79 2.17
CA TRP A 97 -2.59 1.43 2.36
C TRP A 97 -2.69 0.26 3.33
N HIS A 98 -3.62 0.33 4.27
CA HIS A 98 -3.93 -0.78 5.16
C HIS A 98 -5.35 -0.73 5.71
N ASP A 99 -5.85 -1.89 6.13
CA ASP A 99 -7.14 -2.05 6.80
C ASP A 99 -6.93 -2.63 8.21
N PRO A 100 -6.69 -1.77 9.22
CA PRO A 100 -6.61 -2.16 10.63
C PRO A 100 -7.84 -2.90 11.17
N GLY A 101 -9.03 -2.56 10.65
CA GLY A 101 -10.31 -3.09 11.12
C GLY A 101 -10.64 -4.45 10.53
N GLN A 102 -9.95 -4.85 9.45
CA GLN A 102 -10.25 -6.03 8.65
C GLN A 102 -11.71 -6.06 8.18
N ASN A 103 -12.24 -4.89 7.87
CA ASN A 103 -13.64 -4.66 7.52
C ASN A 103 -13.81 -4.01 6.14
N GLY A 104 -12.71 -3.84 5.40
CA GLY A 104 -12.67 -3.17 4.10
C GLY A 104 -12.45 -1.66 4.18
N ASP A 105 -12.34 -1.08 5.37
CA ASP A 105 -12.10 0.37 5.55
C ASP A 105 -10.60 0.68 5.39
N TRP A 106 -10.15 0.64 4.15
CA TRP A 106 -8.77 0.98 3.79
C TRP A 106 -8.46 2.43 4.12
N GLN A 107 -7.41 2.62 4.90
CA GLN A 107 -6.88 3.91 5.28
C GLN A 107 -5.39 3.98 4.97
N THR A 108 -4.82 5.19 5.03
CA THR A 108 -3.37 5.34 4.93
C THR A 108 -2.71 5.25 6.29
N GLY A 109 -1.54 4.63 6.34
CA GLY A 109 -0.64 4.63 7.50
C GLY A 109 0.81 4.87 7.07
N TRP A 110 1.70 5.00 8.05
CA TRP A 110 3.12 5.29 7.83
C TRP A 110 3.99 4.22 8.50
N VAL A 111 4.94 3.68 7.74
CA VAL A 111 5.99 2.76 8.23
C VAL A 111 7.35 3.42 8.11
N TYR A 112 8.27 3.08 9.01
CA TYR A 112 9.61 3.65 8.98
C TYR A 112 10.48 2.92 7.94
N GLY A 113 11.04 3.69 6.99
CA GLY A 113 11.68 3.16 5.79
C GLY A 113 12.94 2.32 6.03
N ARG A 114 13.53 2.38 7.23
CA ARG A 114 14.63 1.49 7.63
C ARG A 114 14.27 0.00 7.54
N TYR A 115 13.01 -0.34 7.76
CA TYR A 115 12.53 -1.72 7.93
C TYR A 115 11.77 -2.25 6.71
N ILE A 116 12.00 -1.66 5.54
CA ILE A 116 11.40 -2.11 4.29
C ILE A 116 12.49 -2.28 3.21
N LYS A 117 12.24 -3.18 2.27
CA LYS A 117 13.06 -3.37 1.07
C LYS A 117 12.17 -3.54 -0.16
N PRO A 118 12.65 -3.13 -1.35
CA PRO A 118 11.94 -3.46 -2.57
C PRO A 118 11.92 -4.98 -2.73
N MET A 119 10.78 -5.50 -3.20
CA MET A 119 10.67 -6.89 -3.62
C MET A 119 11.32 -6.99 -5.00
N GLY A 120 12.38 -7.80 -5.10
CA GLY A 120 12.96 -8.10 -6.40
C GLY A 120 11.99 -8.95 -7.22
N TRP A 121 11.92 -8.70 -8.52
CA TRP A 121 11.36 -9.61 -9.51
C TRP A 121 12.49 -10.40 -10.14
#